data_AF-A0A7V6Y5K3-F1
#
_entry.id   AF-A0A7V6Y5K3-F1
#
_cell.length_a   1.000
_cell.length_b   1.000
_cell.length_c   1.000
_cell.angle_alpha   90.00
_cell.angle_beta   90.00
_cell.angle_gamma   90.00
#
_symmetry.space_group_name_H-M   'P 1'
#
loop_
_entity.id
_entity.type
_entity.pdbx_description
1 polymer ?
#
loop_
_entity_poly.entity_id
_entity_poly.type
_entity_poly.pdbx_seq_one_letter_code
_entity_poly.pdbx_strand_id
1 'polypeptide(L)'
;MEFSRNERVAEEIKRVASEIINNDLKDPRIEGLVTVTKVDVTKDLRHATIFISFYGDKAKKETTYKVIQNAKGFIRYELANRLRIKFIPEISFKLDDSIEYGIRINKLLEELKLNQEEEGY
;
A
#
# COMPACT_ATOMS: atom_id res chain seq x y z
N MET A 1 17.35 3.75 17.34
CA MET A 1 16.89 2.40 16.92
C MET A 1 17.79 1.95 15.79
N GLU A 2 18.43 0.80 15.93
CA GLU A 2 19.24 0.21 14.87
C GLU A 2 18.28 -0.36 13.82
N PHE A 3 18.05 0.39 12.73
CA PHE A 3 17.23 -0.10 11.62
C PHE A 3 17.89 -1.35 11.05
N SER A 4 17.25 -2.50 11.24
CA SER A 4 17.70 -3.74 10.64
C SER A 4 17.81 -3.55 9.13
N ARG A 5 18.82 -4.18 8.51
CA ARG A 5 19.03 -4.11 7.04
C ARG A 5 17.74 -4.38 6.26
N ASN A 6 16.88 -5.23 6.80
CA ASN A 6 15.59 -5.61 6.27
C ASN A 6 14.60 -4.46 6.24
N GLU A 7 14.60 -3.62 7.27
CA GLU A 7 13.69 -2.48 7.40
C GLU A 7 14.04 -1.40 6.36
N ARG A 8 15.34 -1.14 6.17
CA ARG A 8 15.81 -0.24 5.10
C ARG A 8 15.41 -0.72 3.72
N VAL A 9 15.54 -2.03 3.46
CA VAL A 9 15.12 -2.62 2.18
C VAL A 9 13.60 -2.55 2.02
N ALA A 10 12.84 -2.76 3.10
CA ALA A 10 11.39 -2.65 3.09
C ALA A 10 10.92 -1.23 2.75
N GLU A 11 11.56 -0.20 3.32
CA GLU A 11 11.24 1.20 3.01
C GLU A 11 11.56 1.57 1.56
N GLU A 12 12.71 1.13 1.04
CA GLU A 12 13.06 1.35 -0.37
C GLU A 12 12.07 0.66 -1.31
N ILE A 13 11.71 -0.60 -1.03
CA ILE A 13 10.68 -1.32 -1.79
C ILE A 13 9.34 -0.58 -1.69
N LYS A 14 8.94 -0.10 -0.51
CA LYS A 14 7.69 0.65 -0.33
C LYS A 14 7.65 1.89 -1.21
N ARG A 15 8.72 2.68 -1.22
CA ARG A 15 8.80 3.90 -2.03
C ARG A 15 8.65 3.58 -3.52
N VAL A 16 9.49 2.69 -4.01
CA VAL A 16 9.53 2.33 -5.43
C VAL A 16 8.23 1.64 -5.88
N ALA A 17 7.69 0.74 -5.06
CA ALA A 17 6.40 0.08 -5.36
C ALA A 17 5.25 1.08 -5.40
N SER A 18 5.22 2.07 -4.51
CA SER A 18 4.21 3.14 -4.55
C SER A 18 4.29 3.95 -5.83
N GLU A 19 5.51 4.26 -6.30
CA GLU A 19 5.72 4.99 -7.55
C GLU A 19 5.27 4.16 -8.76
N ILE A 20 5.62 2.88 -8.82
CA ILE A 20 5.21 1.97 -9.91
C ILE A 20 3.69 1.84 -9.95
N ILE A 21 3.05 1.63 -8.80
CA ILE A 21 1.59 1.44 -8.74
C ILE A 21 0.86 2.73 -9.16
N ASN A 22 1.32 3.91 -8.77
CA ASN A 22 0.65 5.16 -9.12
C ASN A 22 0.97 5.66 -10.54
N ASN A 23 2.21 5.48 -11.02
CA ASN A 23 2.63 6.04 -12.31
C ASN A 23 2.49 5.06 -13.47
N ASP A 24 2.85 3.79 -13.27
CA ASP A 24 2.94 2.79 -14.33
C ASP A 24 1.68 1.91 -14.41
N LEU A 25 0.96 1.74 -13.31
CA LEU A 25 -0.27 0.94 -13.25
C LEU A 25 -1.52 1.78 -13.58
N LYS A 26 -1.53 2.43 -14.76
CA LYS A 26 -2.70 3.19 -15.26
C LYS A 26 -3.67 2.27 -16.01
N ASP A 27 -4.30 1.34 -15.28
CA ASP A 27 -5.36 0.52 -15.87
C ASP A 27 -6.73 1.17 -15.56
N PRO A 28 -7.60 1.39 -16.56
CA PRO A 28 -8.92 2.01 -16.37
C PRO A 28 -9.86 1.20 -15.46
N ARG A 29 -9.54 -0.08 -15.16
CA ARG A 29 -10.27 -0.92 -14.21
C ARG A 29 -9.91 -0.62 -12.75
N ILE A 30 -8.82 0.11 -12.52
CA ILE A 30 -8.38 0.59 -11.22
C ILE A 30 -9.04 1.96 -11.01
N GLU A 31 -10.33 1.94 -10.69
CA GLU A 31 -11.05 3.15 -10.30
C GLU A 31 -10.90 3.37 -8.79
N GLY A 32 -9.89 4.14 -8.41
CA GLY A 32 -9.64 4.50 -7.02
C GLY A 32 -8.17 4.75 -6.73
N LEU A 33 -7.90 5.37 -5.60
CA LEU A 33 -6.53 5.65 -5.17
C LEU A 33 -5.97 4.40 -4.47
N VAL A 34 -4.87 3.86 -5.02
CA VAL A 34 -4.18 2.68 -4.50
C VAL A 34 -2.93 3.11 -3.76
N THR A 35 -2.88 2.81 -2.46
CA THR A 35 -1.77 3.22 -1.59
C THR A 35 -1.07 2.02 -1.00
N VAL A 36 0.26 2.03 -1.01
CA VAL A 36 1.06 1.05 -0.26
C VAL A 36 1.22 1.51 1.18
N THR A 37 0.54 0.85 2.10
CA THR A 37 0.58 1.20 3.53
C THR A 37 1.89 0.75 4.17
N LYS A 38 2.26 -0.50 3.93
CA LYS A 38 3.41 -1.15 4.57
C LYS A 38 4.05 -2.17 3.62
N VAL A 39 5.35 -2.39 3.80
CA VAL A 39 6.06 -3.52 3.21
C VAL A 39 6.75 -4.26 4.33
N ASP A 40 6.61 -5.58 4.35
CA ASP A 40 7.31 -6.47 5.28
C ASP A 40 8.25 -7.37 4.49
N VAL A 41 9.51 -7.43 4.89
CA VAL A 41 10.53 -8.23 4.21
C VAL A 41 11.06 -9.25 5.20
N THR A 42 11.10 -10.53 4.78
CA THR A 42 11.60 -11.60 5.63
C THR A 42 13.07 -11.41 5.98
N LYS A 43 13.52 -12.00 7.09
CA LYS A 43 14.91 -11.94 7.58
C LYS A 43 15.93 -12.30 6.49
N ASP A 44 15.62 -13.30 5.67
CA ASP A 44 16.44 -13.76 4.55
C ASP A 44 16.38 -12.89 3.28
N LEU A 45 15.61 -11.79 3.28
CA LEU A 45 15.42 -10.89 2.12
C LEU A 45 14.90 -11.58 0.85
N ARG A 46 14.31 -12.77 1.00
CA ARG A 46 13.81 -13.57 -0.13
C ARG A 46 12.33 -13.37 -0.42
N HIS A 47 11.56 -12.89 0.55
CA HIS A 47 10.13 -12.64 0.38
C HIS A 47 9.79 -11.25 0.90
N ALA A 48 8.94 -10.55 0.15
CA ALA A 48 8.42 -9.24 0.49
C ALA A 48 6.89 -9.25 0.40
N THR A 49 6.22 -8.91 1.49
CA THR A 49 4.76 -8.74 1.53
C THR A 49 4.43 -7.26 1.47
N ILE A 50 3.75 -6.85 0.41
CA ILE A 50 3.31 -5.48 0.18
C ILE A 50 1.84 -5.38 0.60
N PHE A 51 1.57 -4.53 1.59
CA PHE A 51 0.24 -4.22 2.09
C PHE A 51 -0.32 -3.04 1.31
N ILE A 52 -1.43 -3.27 0.63
CA ILE A 52 -2.08 -2.29 -0.24
C ILE A 52 -3.45 -1.94 0.33
N SER A 53 -3.70 -0.65 0.44
CA SER A 53 -5.02 -0.12 0.75
C SER A 53 -5.65 0.51 -0.48
N PHE A 54 -6.97 0.38 -0.57
CA PHE A 54 -7.78 0.91 -1.66
C PHE A 54 -8.74 1.92 -1.08
N TYR A 55 -8.69 3.14 -1.60
CA TYR A 55 -9.68 4.17 -1.28
C TYR A 55 -10.72 4.20 -2.39
N GLY A 56 -11.92 3.69 -2.12
CA GLY A 56 -13.00 3.60 -3.09
C GLY A 56 -14.05 2.54 -2.74
N ASP A 57 -14.79 2.10 -3.77
CA ASP A 57 -15.91 1.18 -3.62
C ASP A 57 -15.46 -0.26 -3.29
N LYS A 58 -16.10 -0.89 -2.29
CA LYS A 58 -15.77 -2.26 -1.87
C LYS A 58 -15.98 -3.29 -2.97
N ALA A 59 -16.94 -3.08 -3.87
CA ALA A 59 -17.18 -4.01 -4.98
C ALA A 59 -16.02 -4.02 -5.98
N LYS A 60 -15.31 -2.90 -6.13
CA LYS A 60 -14.16 -2.77 -7.03
C LYS A 60 -12.86 -3.25 -6.40
N LYS A 61 -12.77 -3.30 -5.06
CA LYS A 61 -11.58 -3.75 -4.31
C LYS A 61 -11.07 -5.13 -4.76
N GLU A 62 -11.96 -6.11 -4.91
CA GLU A 62 -11.54 -7.46 -5.31
C GLU A 62 -11.04 -7.52 -6.77
N THR A 63 -11.70 -6.79 -7.67
CA THR A 63 -11.31 -6.70 -9.09
C THR A 63 -9.93 -6.05 -9.21
N THR A 64 -9.71 -4.94 -8.52
CA THR A 64 -8.42 -4.25 -8.51
C THR A 64 -7.32 -5.11 -7.90
N TYR A 65 -7.62 -5.82 -6.82
CA TYR A 65 -6.68 -6.78 -6.22
C TYR A 65 -6.27 -7.87 -7.22
N LYS A 66 -7.22 -8.42 -7.97
CA LYS A 66 -6.93 -9.39 -9.05
C LYS A 66 -6.06 -8.78 -10.13
N VAL A 67 -6.28 -7.54 -10.54
CA VAL A 67 -5.44 -6.85 -11.54
C VAL A 67 -3.99 -6.72 -11.04
N ILE A 68 -3.80 -6.27 -9.80
CA ILE A 68 -2.46 -6.12 -9.21
C ILE A 68 -1.76 -7.47 -9.02
N GLN A 69 -2.51 -8.51 -8.63
CA GLN A 69 -2.00 -9.89 -8.56
C GLN A 69 -1.48 -10.36 -9.93
N ASN A 70 -2.21 -10.10 -11.02
CA ASN A 70 -1.76 -10.42 -12.37
C ASN A 70 -0.54 -9.57 -12.78
N ALA A 71 -0.48 -8.32 -12.34
CA ALA A 71 0.65 -7.42 -12.57
C ALA A 71 1.88 -7.71 -11.68
N LYS A 72 1.86 -8.74 -10.82
CA LYS A 72 2.98 -9.13 -9.95
C LYS A 72 4.30 -9.27 -10.72
N GLY A 73 4.27 -9.88 -11.90
CA GLY A 73 5.45 -10.05 -12.74
C GLY A 73 6.04 -8.73 -13.24
N PHE A 74 5.17 -7.82 -13.70
CA PHE A 74 5.55 -6.49 -14.16
C PHE A 74 6.12 -5.64 -13.02
N ILE A 75 5.42 -5.59 -11.87
CA ILE A 75 5.86 -4.84 -10.69
C ILE A 75 7.22 -5.35 -10.20
N ARG A 76 7.43 -6.68 -10.21
CA ARG A 76 8.71 -7.28 -9.85
C ARG A 76 9.84 -6.89 -10.82
N TYR A 77 9.55 -6.86 -12.12
CA TYR A 77 10.52 -6.44 -13.14
C TYR A 77 10.90 -4.97 -12.97
N GLU A 78 9.92 -4.08 -12.79
CA GLU A 78 10.18 -2.66 -12.55
C GLU A 78 10.93 -2.41 -11.24
N LEU A 79 10.61 -3.15 -10.18
CA LEU A 79 11.37 -3.11 -8.93
C LEU A 79 12.81 -3.56 -9.15
N ALA A 80 13.06 -4.58 -9.98
CA ALA A 80 14.42 -5.02 -10.29
C ALA A 80 15.24 -3.97 -11.06
N ASN A 81 14.59 -3.22 -11.96
CA ASN A 81 15.24 -2.16 -12.71
C ASN A 81 15.59 -0.94 -11.82
N ARG A 82 14.71 -0.61 -10.88
CA ARG A 82 14.86 0.57 -10.01
C ARG A 82 15.68 0.30 -8.76
N LEU A 83 15.58 -0.90 -8.17
CA LEU A 83 16.36 -1.29 -6.99
C LEU A 83 17.68 -1.94 -7.41
N ARG A 84 18.80 -1.34 -7.00
CA ARG A 84 20.14 -1.92 -7.17
C ARG A 84 20.44 -3.01 -6.13
N ILE A 85 19.65 -4.07 -6.11
CA ILE A 85 19.81 -5.19 -5.17
C ILE A 85 20.16 -6.49 -5.89
N LYS A 86 21.04 -7.30 -5.29
CA LYS A 86 21.56 -8.55 -5.90
C LYS A 86 20.47 -9.60 -6.13
N PHE A 87 19.46 -9.63 -5.26
CA PHE A 87 18.34 -10.56 -5.36
C PHE A 87 17.05 -9.78 -5.09
N ILE A 88 16.12 -9.82 -6.04
CA ILE A 88 14.80 -9.26 -5.85
C ILE A 88 13.95 -10.29 -5.12
N PRO A 89 13.40 -9.95 -3.93
CA PRO A 89 12.53 -10.86 -3.20
C PRO A 89 11.30 -11.24 -4.01
N GLU A 90 10.72 -12.39 -3.72
CA GLU A 90 9.41 -12.72 -4.23
C GLU A 90 8.35 -11.84 -3.54
N ILE A 91 7.55 -11.17 -4.37
CA ILE A 91 6.57 -10.19 -3.90
C ILE A 91 5.22 -10.87 -3.70
N SER A 92 4.58 -10.62 -2.57
CA SER A 92 3.19 -11.01 -2.33
C SER A 92 2.38 -9.78 -1.96
N PHE A 93 1.14 -9.70 -2.42
CA PHE A 93 0.25 -8.60 -2.10
C PHE A 93 -0.76 -9.04 -1.06
N LYS A 94 -1.05 -8.16 -0.10
CA LYS A 94 -2.14 -8.32 0.86
C LYS A 94 -2.96 -7.04 0.94
N LEU A 95 -4.26 -7.21 1.10
CA LEU A 95 -5.17 -6.10 1.34
C LEU A 95 -5.04 -5.65 2.79
N ASP A 96 -4.91 -4.35 2.97
CA ASP A 96 -4.85 -3.69 4.27
C ASP A 96 -6.17 -2.97 4.53
N ASP A 97 -7.01 -3.56 5.39
CA ASP A 97 -8.30 -3.00 5.81
C ASP A 97 -8.17 -1.97 6.94
N SER A 98 -6.97 -1.81 7.53
CA SER A 98 -6.75 -0.96 8.70
C SER A 98 -6.94 0.53 8.42
N ILE A 99 -6.67 0.99 7.19
CA ILE A 99 -6.90 2.39 6.77
C ILE A 99 -8.40 2.74 6.75
N GLU A 100 -9.27 1.83 6.25
CA GLU A 100 -10.72 2.08 6.16
C GLU A 100 -11.32 2.34 7.55
N TYR A 101 -10.87 1.56 8.54
CA TYR A 101 -11.26 1.73 9.94
C TYR A 101 -10.74 3.05 10.54
N GLY A 102 -9.49 3.42 10.25
CA GLY A 102 -8.89 4.67 10.72
C GLY A 102 -9.59 5.92 10.17
N ILE A 103 -9.99 5.92 8.90
CA ILE A 103 -10.75 7.02 8.29
C ILE A 103 -12.14 7.12 8.91
N ARG A 104 -12.81 5.98 9.16
CA ARG A 104 -14.12 5.98 9.83
C ARG A 104 -14.04 6.56 11.24
N ILE A 105 -13.01 6.21 12.02
CA ILE A 105 -12.80 6.78 13.35
C ILE A 105 -12.54 8.29 13.27
N ASN A 106 -11.67 8.74 12.37
CA ASN A 106 -11.41 10.18 12.22
C ASN A 106 -12.68 10.94 11.83
N LYS A 107 -13.50 10.42 10.92
CA LYS A 107 -14.77 11.04 10.54
C LYS A 107 -15.73 11.18 11.72
N LEU A 108 -15.88 10.14 12.54
CA LEU A 108 -16.68 10.21 13.77
C LEU A 108 -16.10 11.20 14.80
N LEU A 109 -14.78 11.25 14.96
CA LEU A 109 -14.12 12.23 15.84
C LEU A 109 -14.32 13.67 15.37
N GLU A 110 -14.32 13.90 14.06
CA GLU A 110 -14.56 15.21 13.46
C GLU A 110 -16.03 15.63 13.65
N GLU A 111 -16.99 14.73 13.42
CA GLU A 111 -18.41 14.97 13.71
C GLU A 111 -18.67 15.28 15.20
N LEU A 112 -17.96 14.59 16.12
CA LEU A 112 -18.08 14.86 17.56
C LEU A 112 -17.47 16.21 17.97
N LYS A 113 -16.37 16.64 17.33
CA LYS A 113 -15.76 17.95 17.60
C LYS A 113 -16.64 19.11 17.12
N LEU A 114 -17.21 18.99 15.92
CA LEU A 114 -18.11 20.00 15.36
C LEU A 114 -19.34 20.23 16.25
N ASN A 115 -19.90 19.18 16.85
CA ASN A 115 -21.03 19.30 17.78
C ASN A 115 -20.67 19.97 19.12
N GLN A 116 -19.39 19.97 19.53
CA GLN A 116 -18.96 20.64 20.76
C GLN A 116 -18.71 22.14 20.57
N GLU A 117 -18.57 22.61 19.33
CA GLU A 117 -18.36 24.03 19.01
C GLU A 117 -19.70 24.80 18.89
N GLU A 118 -20.83 24.11 18.66
CA GLU A 118 -22.16 24.74 18.58
C GLU A 118 -22.86 24.94 19.95
N GLU A 119 -22.44 24.26 21.02
CA GLU A 119 -22.99 24.46 22.38
C GLU A 119 -22.23 25.53 23.19
N GLY A 120 -21.31 26.26 22.55
CA GLY A 120 -20.48 27.30 23.14
C GLY A 120 -20.82 28.71 22.66
N TYR A 121 -22.09 29.14 22.74
CA TYR A 121 -22.45 30.57 22.70
C TYR A 121 -23.74 30.85 23.49
#